data_AF-A0A4Q3NAY2-F1
#
_entry.id   AF-A0A4Q3NAY2-F1
#
_cell.length_a   1.000
_cell.length_b   1.000
_cell.length_c   1.000
_cell.angle_alpha   90.00
_cell.angle_beta   90.00
_cell.angle_gamma   90.00
#
_symmetry.space_group_name_H-M   'P 1'
#
loop_
_entity.id
_entity.type
_entity.pdbx_description
1 polymer ?
#
loop_
_entity_poly.entity_id
_entity_poly.type
_entity_poly.pdbx_seq_one_letter_code
_entity_poly.pdbx_strand_id
1 'polypeptide(L)'
;SVWGGKITTFRKLAEEAADQLGRMLGESRAAWTEDAFLPGGDFSGWIGAAQQPDADFERFMAELRKRHPWLAESSARRMARAYGSRIGDVLAPSASGMGAEVAPGLHEAELDFLRREEWATCADDVLWRRSKLGLHYDAAQRERVAAWMRDHHDAAAGNPMMDNAMKKAA
;
A
#
# COMPACT_ATOMS: atom_id res chain seq x y z
N SER A 1 -10.84 3.85 27.15
CA SER A 1 -9.51 4.35 26.74
C SER A 1 -8.55 3.18 26.61
N VAL A 2 -7.51 3.28 25.79
CA VAL A 2 -6.46 2.27 25.67
C VAL A 2 -5.20 2.79 26.36
N TRP A 3 -4.66 2.04 27.33
CA TRP A 3 -3.43 2.37 28.05
C TRP A 3 -2.39 1.26 27.81
N GLY A 4 -1.24 1.63 27.24
CA GLY A 4 -0.22 0.67 26.80
C GLY A 4 -0.53 0.06 25.42
N GLY A 5 0.04 -1.12 25.14
CA GLY A 5 -0.13 -1.85 23.88
C GLY A 5 1.17 -1.97 23.08
N LYS A 6 1.81 -3.14 23.14
CA LYS A 6 2.99 -3.44 22.30
C LYS A 6 2.51 -3.75 20.88
N ILE A 7 3.36 -3.50 19.88
CA ILE A 7 3.07 -3.90 18.50
C ILE A 7 2.79 -5.40 18.39
N THR A 8 3.40 -6.22 19.24
CA THR A 8 3.19 -7.68 19.28
C THR A 8 1.83 -8.11 19.82
N THR A 9 1.11 -7.23 20.54
CA THR A 9 -0.18 -7.54 21.17
C THR A 9 -1.34 -6.77 20.55
N PHE A 10 -1.11 -6.01 19.46
CA PHE A 10 -2.09 -5.07 18.92
C PHE A 10 -3.41 -5.74 18.51
N ARG A 11 -3.36 -6.93 17.88
CA ARG A 11 -4.54 -7.65 17.40
C ARG A 11 -5.47 -8.04 18.54
N LYS A 12 -4.94 -8.71 19.58
CA LYS A 12 -5.73 -9.14 20.74
C LYS A 12 -6.31 -7.95 21.50
N LEU A 13 -5.53 -6.87 21.66
CA LEU A 13 -6.00 -5.63 22.25
C LEU A 13 -7.16 -5.00 21.45
N ALA A 14 -7.10 -5.04 20.12
CA ALA A 14 -8.16 -4.55 19.25
C ALA A 14 -9.42 -5.43 19.33
N GLU A 15 -9.27 -6.76 19.39
CA GLU A 15 -10.38 -7.69 19.62
C GLU A 15 -11.09 -7.40 20.94
N GLU A 16 -10.35 -7.28 22.05
CA GLU A 16 -10.91 -6.96 23.37
C GLU A 16 -11.67 -5.62 23.41
N ALA A 17 -11.13 -4.61 22.72
CA ALA A 17 -11.77 -3.30 22.62
C ALA A 17 -13.07 -3.37 21.79
N ALA A 18 -13.05 -4.10 20.67
CA ALA A 18 -14.22 -4.31 19.83
C ALA A 18 -15.33 -5.07 20.57
N ASP A 19 -14.97 -6.09 21.35
CA ASP A 19 -15.93 -6.86 22.16
C ASP A 19 -16.63 -5.99 23.22
N GLN A 20 -15.88 -5.10 23.88
CA GLN A 20 -16.44 -4.15 24.84
C GLN A 20 -17.44 -3.20 24.18
N LEU A 21 -17.08 -2.65 23.01
CA LEU A 21 -17.96 -1.77 22.24
C LEU A 21 -19.20 -2.52 21.72
N GLY A 22 -19.03 -3.73 21.21
CA GLY A 22 -20.12 -4.57 20.72
C GLY A 22 -21.19 -4.80 21.79
N ARG A 23 -20.77 -5.18 23.01
CA ARG A 23 -21.69 -5.34 24.16
C ARG A 23 -22.50 -4.09 24.46
N MET A 24 -21.90 -2.90 24.37
CA MET A 24 -22.61 -1.64 24.61
C MET A 24 -23.60 -1.29 23.49
N LEU A 25 -23.34 -1.76 22.27
CA LEU A 25 -24.20 -1.56 21.11
C LEU A 25 -25.25 -2.67 20.93
N GLY A 26 -25.27 -3.69 21.79
CA GLY A 26 -26.15 -4.85 21.66
C GLY A 26 -25.75 -5.82 20.55
N GLU A 27 -24.51 -5.75 20.07
CA GLU A 27 -23.94 -6.60 19.02
C GLU A 27 -23.01 -7.66 19.64
N SER A 28 -23.20 -8.93 19.27
CA SER A 28 -22.35 -10.05 19.74
C SER A 28 -21.76 -10.83 18.57
N ARG A 29 -20.86 -10.21 17.83
CA ARG A 29 -20.15 -10.88 16.72
C ARG A 29 -18.93 -11.61 17.23
N ALA A 30 -18.63 -12.77 16.64
CA ALA A 30 -17.42 -13.51 16.95
C ALA A 30 -16.17 -12.77 16.42
N ALA A 31 -15.06 -12.91 17.13
CA ALA A 31 -13.76 -12.47 16.62
C ALA A 31 -13.40 -13.22 15.34
N TRP A 32 -12.81 -12.51 14.38
CA TRP A 32 -12.49 -13.04 13.04
C TRP A 32 -11.07 -12.70 12.58
N THR A 33 -10.35 -11.84 13.31
CA THR A 33 -9.08 -11.27 12.82
C THR A 33 -7.89 -12.23 12.94
N GLU A 34 -8.07 -13.38 13.59
CA GLU A 34 -7.04 -14.40 13.77
C GLU A 34 -6.63 -15.05 12.44
N ASP A 35 -7.62 -15.40 11.61
CA ASP A 35 -7.42 -16.09 10.34
C ASP A 35 -7.46 -15.13 9.13
N ALA A 36 -7.58 -13.83 9.40
CA ALA A 36 -7.68 -12.81 8.37
C ALA A 36 -6.30 -12.43 7.82
N PHE A 37 -6.18 -12.33 6.49
CA PHE A 37 -5.04 -11.69 5.86
C PHE A 37 -5.16 -10.17 5.97
N LEU A 38 -4.08 -9.51 6.39
CA LEU A 38 -3.96 -8.07 6.23
C LEU A 38 -3.85 -7.72 4.73
N PRO A 39 -4.28 -6.51 4.31
CA PRO A 39 -4.13 -6.08 2.92
C PRO A 39 -2.69 -6.27 2.40
N GLY A 40 -2.55 -6.91 1.24
CA GLY A 40 -1.26 -7.28 0.65
C GLY A 40 -0.66 -8.59 1.16
N GLY A 41 -1.21 -9.20 2.21
CA GLY A 41 -0.71 -10.44 2.81
C GLY A 41 -1.24 -11.73 2.15
N ASP A 42 -2.28 -11.65 1.34
CA ASP A 42 -2.81 -12.80 0.61
C ASP A 42 -2.21 -12.90 -0.79
N PHE A 43 -1.35 -13.90 -1.01
CA PHE A 43 -0.74 -14.19 -2.31
C PHE A 43 -1.54 -15.16 -3.19
N SER A 44 -2.74 -15.56 -2.79
CA SER A 44 -3.54 -16.58 -3.49
C SER A 44 -3.76 -16.29 -4.98
N GLY A 45 -4.01 -15.02 -5.34
CA GLY A 45 -4.14 -14.58 -6.72
C GLY A 45 -2.85 -14.63 -7.56
N TRP A 46 -1.69 -14.78 -6.91
CA TRP A 46 -0.39 -14.85 -7.57
C TRP A 46 0.13 -16.28 -7.68
N ILE A 47 0.03 -17.06 -6.60
CA ILE A 47 0.69 -18.36 -6.47
C ILE A 47 -0.27 -19.50 -6.06
N GLY A 48 -1.57 -19.25 -5.99
CA GLY A 48 -2.54 -20.21 -5.44
C GLY A 48 -2.44 -20.32 -3.91
N ALA A 49 -3.01 -21.39 -3.34
CA ALA A 49 -3.09 -21.55 -1.88
C ALA A 49 -1.72 -21.42 -1.19
N ALA A 50 -1.71 -20.71 -0.06
CA ALA A 50 -0.56 -20.58 0.81
C ALA A 50 -0.13 -21.96 1.32
N GLN A 51 1.17 -22.18 1.40
CA GLN A 51 1.79 -23.42 1.86
C GLN A 51 2.69 -23.14 3.06
N GLN A 52 3.71 -22.31 2.85
CA GLN A 52 4.66 -21.92 3.88
C GLN A 52 5.13 -20.49 3.60
N PRO A 53 5.08 -19.57 4.59
CA PRO A 53 5.31 -18.14 4.35
C PRO A 53 6.59 -17.79 3.59
N ASP A 54 7.74 -18.35 3.99
CA ASP A 54 9.03 -18.04 3.36
C ASP A 54 9.11 -18.58 1.92
N ALA A 55 8.60 -19.79 1.68
CA ALA A 55 8.56 -20.38 0.36
C ALA A 55 7.56 -19.65 -0.55
N ASP A 56 6.44 -19.21 0.01
CA ASP A 56 5.40 -18.48 -0.70
C ASP A 56 5.89 -17.11 -1.18
N PHE A 57 6.70 -16.40 -0.37
CA PHE A 57 7.31 -15.15 -0.80
C PHE A 57 8.24 -15.35 -2.00
N GLU A 58 9.09 -16.38 -1.99
CA GLU A 58 9.99 -16.67 -3.13
C GLU A 58 9.22 -17.13 -4.37
N ARG A 59 8.14 -17.91 -4.22
CA ARG A 59 7.22 -18.26 -5.32
C ARG A 59 6.56 -17.01 -5.90
N PHE A 60 6.12 -16.09 -5.04
CA PHE A 60 5.52 -14.82 -5.45
C PHE A 60 6.53 -13.96 -6.21
N MET A 61 7.76 -13.85 -5.72
CA MET A 61 8.85 -13.15 -6.41
C MET A 61 9.14 -13.74 -7.80
N ALA A 62 9.14 -15.07 -7.93
CA ALA A 62 9.34 -15.73 -9.23
C ALA A 62 8.21 -15.39 -10.22
N GLU A 63 6.95 -15.45 -9.78
CA GLU A 63 5.80 -15.09 -10.61
C GLU A 63 5.78 -13.60 -10.97
N LEU A 64 6.11 -12.71 -10.03
CA LEU A 64 6.23 -11.27 -10.26
C LEU A 64 7.23 -10.98 -11.38
N ARG A 65 8.43 -11.59 -11.32
CA ARG A 65 9.48 -11.40 -12.34
C ARG A 65 9.08 -11.97 -13.70
N LYS A 66 8.32 -13.06 -13.73
CA LYS A 66 7.78 -13.63 -14.96
C LYS A 66 6.75 -12.71 -15.61
N ARG A 67 5.87 -12.10 -14.83
CA ARG A 67 4.83 -11.17 -15.31
C ARG A 67 5.41 -9.80 -15.70
N HIS A 68 6.46 -9.34 -15.01
CA HIS A 68 7.08 -8.03 -15.23
C HIS A 68 8.60 -8.17 -15.45
N PRO A 69 9.06 -8.78 -16.56
CA PRO A 69 10.49 -9.04 -16.82
C PRO A 69 11.32 -7.76 -17.01
N TRP A 70 10.65 -6.64 -17.27
CA TRP A 70 11.26 -5.32 -17.42
C TRP A 70 11.62 -4.67 -16.06
N LEU A 71 11.06 -5.16 -14.95
CA LEU A 71 11.31 -4.60 -13.62
C LEU A 71 12.63 -5.13 -13.06
N ALA A 72 13.55 -4.23 -12.72
CA ALA A 72 14.82 -4.59 -12.11
C ALA A 72 14.60 -5.40 -10.82
N GLU A 73 15.43 -6.42 -10.57
CA GLU A 73 15.25 -7.33 -9.43
C GLU A 73 15.23 -6.59 -8.08
N SER A 74 16.10 -5.59 -7.91
CA SER A 74 16.15 -4.79 -6.68
C SER A 74 14.84 -4.04 -6.43
N SER A 75 14.27 -3.43 -7.47
CA SER A 75 12.96 -2.76 -7.42
C SER A 75 11.84 -3.75 -7.16
N ALA A 76 11.81 -4.88 -7.87
CA ALA A 76 10.82 -5.94 -7.67
C ALA A 76 10.82 -6.43 -6.22
N ARG A 77 11.99 -6.73 -5.66
CA ARG A 77 12.13 -7.21 -4.27
C ARG A 77 11.74 -6.15 -3.25
N ARG A 78 12.12 -4.89 -3.47
CA ARG A 78 11.74 -3.77 -2.60
C ARG A 78 10.22 -3.61 -2.57
N MET A 79 9.59 -3.51 -3.75
CA MET A 79 8.16 -3.30 -3.89
C MET A 79 7.36 -4.52 -3.39
N ALA A 80 7.83 -5.74 -3.64
CA ALA A 80 7.20 -6.96 -3.13
C ALA A 80 7.15 -6.99 -1.60
N ARG A 81 8.22 -6.55 -0.94
CA ARG A 81 8.26 -6.44 0.53
C ARG A 81 7.38 -5.30 1.08
N ALA A 82 7.20 -4.23 0.30
CA ALA A 82 6.41 -3.08 0.71
C ALA A 82 4.90 -3.31 0.53
N TYR A 83 4.50 -3.85 -0.62
CA TYR A 83 3.09 -3.90 -1.04
C TYR A 83 2.50 -5.31 -1.07
N GLY A 84 3.34 -6.35 -1.01
CA GLY A 84 2.90 -7.73 -1.13
C GLY A 84 2.04 -7.93 -2.38
N SER A 85 0.88 -8.59 -2.23
CA SER A 85 -0.01 -8.89 -3.35
C SER A 85 -0.64 -7.66 -4.01
N ARG A 86 -0.65 -6.50 -3.33
CA ARG A 86 -1.11 -5.22 -3.90
C ARG A 86 -0.12 -4.62 -4.89
N ILE A 87 1.06 -5.21 -5.09
CA ILE A 87 2.01 -4.73 -6.10
C ILE A 87 1.39 -4.65 -7.50
N GLY A 88 0.37 -5.47 -7.79
CA GLY A 88 -0.38 -5.41 -9.04
C GLY A 88 -1.19 -4.12 -9.23
N ASP A 89 -1.56 -3.46 -8.14
CA ASP A 89 -2.23 -2.15 -8.15
C ASP A 89 -1.24 -1.00 -8.36
N VAL A 90 0.05 -1.26 -8.10
CA VAL A 90 1.15 -0.30 -8.23
C VAL A 90 1.78 -0.36 -9.62
N LEU A 91 2.02 -1.57 -10.13
CA LEU A 91 2.72 -1.79 -11.38
C LEU A 91 1.80 -1.61 -12.58
N ALA A 92 2.29 -0.88 -13.57
CA ALA A 92 1.71 -0.93 -14.90
C ALA A 92 2.03 -2.27 -15.60
N PRO A 93 1.29 -2.64 -16.67
CA PRO A 93 1.61 -3.84 -17.45
C PRO A 93 3.02 -3.81 -18.09
N SER A 94 3.57 -2.61 -18.32
CA SER A 94 4.88 -2.41 -18.92
C SER A 94 5.60 -1.20 -18.34
N ALA A 95 6.93 -1.13 -18.52
CA ALA A 95 7.76 -0.05 -18.02
C ALA A 95 7.29 1.35 -18.47
N SER A 96 6.78 1.48 -19.70
CA SER A 96 6.29 2.76 -20.23
C SER A 96 5.05 3.28 -19.50
N GLY A 97 4.32 2.42 -18.79
CA GLY A 97 3.16 2.81 -17.99
C GLY A 97 3.51 3.23 -16.56
N MET A 98 4.76 3.13 -16.13
CA MET A 98 5.18 3.53 -14.77
C MET A 98 5.28 5.05 -14.59
N GLY A 99 5.26 5.82 -15.67
CA GLY A 99 5.54 7.25 -15.67
C GLY A 99 7.02 7.55 -15.48
N ALA A 100 7.33 8.81 -15.17
CA ALA A 100 8.70 9.25 -14.97
C ALA A 100 9.35 8.61 -13.72
N GLU A 101 10.66 8.43 -13.76
CA GLU A 101 11.44 8.08 -12.58
C GLU A 101 11.76 9.38 -11.79
N VAL A 102 11.02 9.62 -10.71
CA VAL A 102 11.16 10.83 -9.87
C VAL A 102 12.47 10.79 -9.08
N ALA A 103 12.79 9.61 -8.56
CA ALA A 103 14.06 9.31 -7.88
C ALA A 103 14.44 7.84 -8.14
N PRO A 104 15.70 7.42 -7.92
CA PRO A 104 16.17 6.10 -8.32
C PRO A 104 15.29 4.95 -7.80
N GLY A 105 14.64 4.24 -8.71
CA GLY A 105 13.68 3.17 -8.45
C GLY A 105 12.31 3.61 -7.93
N LEU A 106 11.98 4.90 -7.89
CA LEU A 106 10.69 5.44 -7.45
C LEU A 106 10.04 6.19 -8.61
N HIS A 107 8.97 5.61 -9.13
CA HIS A 107 8.26 6.10 -10.32
C HIS A 107 6.94 6.75 -9.94
N GLU A 108 6.39 7.55 -10.85
CA GLU A 108 5.11 8.25 -10.65
C GLU A 108 3.96 7.30 -10.29
N ALA A 109 3.86 6.14 -10.95
CA ALA A 109 2.82 5.16 -10.63
C ALA A 109 2.86 4.67 -9.17
N GLU A 110 4.06 4.54 -8.58
CA GLU A 110 4.19 4.19 -7.17
C GLU A 110 3.76 5.34 -6.26
N LEU A 111 4.15 6.57 -6.59
CA LEU A 111 3.75 7.76 -5.84
C LEU A 111 2.23 8.01 -5.91
N ASP A 112 1.62 7.80 -7.07
CA ASP A 112 0.17 7.89 -7.28
C ASP A 112 -0.58 6.84 -6.47
N PHE A 113 -0.09 5.58 -6.47
CA PHE A 113 -0.64 4.54 -5.62
C PHE A 113 -0.55 4.94 -4.14
N LEU A 114 0.61 5.39 -3.67
CA LEU A 114 0.79 5.80 -2.27
C LEU A 114 -0.14 6.94 -1.87
N ARG A 115 -0.39 7.90 -2.78
CA ARG A 115 -1.34 9.00 -2.56
C ARG A 115 -2.79 8.50 -2.49
N ARG A 116 -3.20 7.72 -3.50
CA ARG A 116 -4.60 7.28 -3.67
C ARG A 116 -5.00 6.23 -2.64
N GLU A 117 -4.11 5.29 -2.33
CA GLU A 117 -4.42 4.05 -1.64
C GLU A 117 -3.77 3.94 -0.26
N GLU A 118 -2.72 4.73 0.03
CA GLU A 118 -2.00 4.69 1.31
C GLU A 118 -1.94 6.05 2.02
N TRP A 119 -2.75 7.01 1.57
CA TRP A 119 -2.91 8.35 2.15
C TRP A 119 -1.58 9.11 2.32
N ALA A 120 -0.63 8.93 1.40
CA ALA A 120 0.56 9.76 1.38
C ALA A 120 0.20 11.18 0.94
N THR A 121 0.39 12.15 1.82
CA THR A 121 0.08 13.58 1.59
C THR A 121 1.33 14.43 1.39
N CYS A 122 2.49 13.95 1.85
CA CYS A 122 3.76 14.64 1.69
C CYS A 122 4.91 13.67 1.43
N ALA A 123 6.08 14.20 1.05
CA ALA A 123 7.26 13.38 0.82
C ALA A 123 7.70 12.60 2.06
N ASP A 124 7.45 13.09 3.27
CA ASP A 124 7.79 12.33 4.48
C ASP A 124 6.94 11.06 4.66
N ASP A 125 5.67 11.08 4.21
CA ASP A 125 4.85 9.86 4.18
C ASP A 125 5.51 8.80 3.29
N VAL A 126 5.90 9.21 2.09
CA VAL A 126 6.54 8.34 1.10
C VAL A 126 7.89 7.85 1.62
N LEU A 127 8.80 8.77 1.96
CA LEU A 127 10.21 8.50 2.20
C LEU A 127 10.47 7.80 3.53
N TRP A 128 9.71 8.14 4.58
CA TRP A 128 10.01 7.68 5.94
C TRP A 128 8.98 6.74 6.52
N ARG A 129 7.74 6.71 6.01
CA ARG A 129 6.70 5.83 6.54
C ARG A 129 6.47 4.64 5.63
N ARG A 130 6.17 4.86 4.34
CA ARG A 130 5.76 3.81 3.39
C ARG A 130 6.93 3.04 2.77
N SER A 131 7.93 3.76 2.23
CA SER A 131 9.00 3.12 1.45
C SER A 131 10.33 2.95 2.18
N LYS A 132 10.62 3.81 3.17
CA LYS A 132 11.94 3.96 3.82
C LYS A 132 13.07 4.39 2.87
N LEU A 133 12.77 4.83 1.65
CA LEU A 133 13.77 5.32 0.70
C LEU A 133 14.54 6.55 1.19
N GLY A 134 13.97 7.30 2.15
CA GLY A 134 14.67 8.39 2.83
C GLY A 134 15.99 7.96 3.47
N LEU A 135 16.14 6.70 3.89
CA LEU A 135 17.39 6.18 4.44
C LEU A 135 18.51 6.04 3.39
N HIS A 136 18.16 5.92 2.12
CA HIS A 136 19.09 5.63 1.03
C HIS A 136 19.32 6.84 0.12
N TYR A 137 18.34 7.73 0.03
CA TYR A 137 18.41 8.89 -0.84
C TYR A 137 19.25 10.02 -0.26
N ASP A 138 19.97 10.71 -1.14
CA ASP A 138 20.62 11.98 -0.83
C ASP A 138 19.61 13.14 -0.75
N ALA A 139 20.08 14.35 -0.39
CA ALA A 139 19.22 15.52 -0.24
C ALA A 139 18.53 15.93 -1.56
N ALA A 140 19.23 15.85 -2.70
CA ALA A 140 18.66 16.22 -3.98
C ALA A 140 17.59 15.24 -4.45
N GLN A 141 17.80 13.95 -4.20
CA GLN A 141 16.83 12.89 -4.47
C GLN A 141 15.57 13.04 -3.60
N ARG A 142 15.73 13.33 -2.31
CA ARG A 142 14.58 13.61 -1.41
C ARG A 142 13.81 14.85 -1.86
N GLU A 143 14.52 15.89 -2.30
CA GLU A 143 13.87 17.12 -2.79
C GLU A 143 13.08 16.88 -4.07
N ARG A 144 13.55 16.03 -4.99
CA ARG A 144 12.74 15.67 -6.18
C ARG A 144 11.41 15.02 -5.82
N VAL A 145 11.41 14.13 -4.82
CA VAL A 145 10.16 13.53 -4.31
C VAL A 145 9.28 14.59 -3.64
N ALA A 146 9.87 15.51 -2.87
CA ALA A 146 9.14 16.62 -2.25
C ALA A 146 8.51 17.56 -3.28
N ALA A 147 9.24 17.92 -4.34
CA ALA A 147 8.73 18.72 -5.43
C ALA A 147 7.55 18.02 -6.11
N TRP A 148 7.73 16.75 -6.50
CA TRP A 148 6.67 15.99 -7.15
C TRP A 148 5.41 15.90 -6.28
N MET A 149 5.55 15.61 -4.97
CA MET A 149 4.41 15.52 -4.05
C MET A 149 3.69 16.86 -3.87
N ARG A 150 4.40 17.99 -3.87
CA ARG A 150 3.79 19.33 -3.81
C ARG A 150 3.01 19.63 -5.09
N ASP A 151 3.61 19.36 -6.25
CA ASP A 151 3.00 19.64 -7.55
C ASP A 151 1.72 18.80 -7.78
N HIS A 152 1.61 17.65 -7.10
CA HIS A 152 0.48 16.73 -7.22
C HIS A 152 -0.43 16.73 -5.97
N HIS A 153 -0.24 17.61 -4.99
CA HIS A 153 -1.07 17.65 -3.78
C HIS A 153 -2.54 18.01 -4.08
N ASP A 154 -2.79 18.86 -5.08
CA ASP A 154 -4.11 19.46 -5.31
C ASP A 154 -5.00 18.68 -6.29
N ALA A 155 -4.43 17.76 -7.09
CA ALA A 155 -5.19 16.99 -8.08
C ALA A 155 -6.12 15.92 -7.47
N ALA A 156 -5.90 15.52 -6.22
CA ALA A 156 -6.74 14.52 -5.53
C ALA A 156 -7.95 15.14 -4.80
N ALA A 157 -7.96 16.46 -4.57
CA ALA A 157 -9.06 17.16 -3.90
C ALA A 157 -10.24 17.48 -4.84
N GLY A 158 -10.04 17.40 -6.16
CA GLY A 158 -11.08 17.60 -7.17
C GLY A 158 -11.60 16.29 -7.72
N ASN A 159 -12.42 15.55 -6.97
CA ASN A 159 -13.20 14.45 -7.55
C ASN A 159 -14.42 15.02 -8.30
N PRO A 160 -14.51 14.96 -9.65
CA PRO A 160 -15.68 15.46 -10.39
C PRO A 160 -16.89 14.49 -10.32
N MET A 161 -16.80 13.41 -9.54
CA MET A 161 -17.77 12.32 -9.56
C MET A 161 -19.08 12.59 -8.80
N MET A 162 -19.31 13.81 -8.31
CA MET A 162 -20.62 14.23 -7.77
C MET A 162 -21.39 15.21 -8.66
N ASP A 163 -20.76 15.81 -9.68
CA ASP A 163 -21.41 16.89 -10.46
C ASP A 163 -22.24 16.40 -11.65
N ASN A 164 -22.14 15.10 -11.98
CA ASN A 164 -22.89 14.50 -13.09
C ASN A 164 -24.18 13.77 -12.68
N ALA A 165 -24.49 13.73 -11.37
CA ALA A 165 -25.73 13.13 -10.85
C ALA A 165 -26.91 14.11 -10.79
N MET A 166 -26.68 15.42 -10.90
CA MET A 166 -27.73 16.44 -10.80
C MET A 166 -28.20 17.03 -12.14
N LYS A 167 -27.54 16.73 -13.27
CA LYS A 167 -27.93 17.24 -14.60
C LYS A 167 -28.78 16.28 -15.44
N LYS A 168 -29.22 15.15 -14.89
CA LYS A 168 -30.14 14.19 -15.57
C LYS A 168 -31.53 14.08 -14.93
N ALA A 169 -31.88 14.99 -14.02
CA ALA A 169 -33.19 15.00 -13.36
C ALA A 169 -33.90 16.37 -13.42
N ALA A 170 -33.71 17.11 -14.53
CA ALA A 170 -34.49 18.30 -14.86
C ALA A 170 -35.00 18.21 -16.29
#